data_AF-A0A519JLV4-F1
#
_entry.id   AF-A0A519JLV4-F1
#
_cell.length_a   1.000
_cell.length_b   1.000
_cell.length_c   1.000
_cell.angle_alpha   90.00
_cell.angle_beta   90.00
_cell.angle_gamma   90.00
#
_symmetry.space_group_name_H-M   'P 1'
#
loop_
_entity.id
_entity.type
_entity.pdbx_description
1 polymer ?
#
loop_
_entity_poly.entity_id
_entity_poly.type
_entity_poly.pdbx_seq_one_letter_code
_entity_poly.pdbx_strand_id
1 'polypeptide(L)'
;MIEAAFNIAQNHIDEFKNESGRFPSREEFSEWTELHKEDLYSRYLPSLFLSVTDFPEDAIDELGEPPKDSYVLACWRNEWYEYYAPWNKTSTLEFNPKNYYILGGAIKDGILLICIGLIFLLVSVGLWRKPAQLEKIFSINCAHSF
;
A
#
# COMPACT_ATOMS: atom_id res chain seq x y z
N MET A 1 3.90 6.67 -1.48
CA MET A 1 4.88 7.17 -2.46
C MET A 1 4.17 7.83 -3.64
N ILE A 2 3.24 7.15 -4.33
CA ILE A 2 2.38 7.77 -5.37
C ILE A 2 1.55 8.93 -4.80
N GLU A 3 0.95 8.74 -3.62
CA GLU A 3 0.17 9.78 -2.95
C GLU A 3 0.97 11.08 -2.67
N ALA A 4 2.27 10.96 -2.37
CA ALA A 4 3.13 12.12 -2.21
C ALA A 4 3.34 12.85 -3.55
N ALA A 5 3.54 12.11 -4.65
CA ALA A 5 3.64 12.69 -5.98
C ALA A 5 2.33 13.37 -6.40
N PHE A 6 1.17 12.76 -6.11
CA PHE A 6 -0.13 13.40 -6.33
C PHE A 6 -0.27 14.70 -5.54
N ASN A 7 0.15 14.73 -4.27
CA ASN A 7 0.09 15.94 -3.46
C ASN A 7 1.00 17.05 -4.01
N ILE A 8 2.23 16.73 -4.43
CA ILE A 8 3.16 17.70 -5.02
C ILE A 8 2.58 18.27 -6.33
N ALA A 9 2.07 17.40 -7.19
CA ALA A 9 1.46 17.81 -8.45
C ALA A 9 0.19 18.62 -8.27
N GLN A 10 -0.66 18.24 -7.31
CA GLN A 10 -1.86 18.99 -6.96
C GLN A 10 -1.49 20.41 -6.52
N ASN A 11 -0.52 20.55 -5.61
CA ASN A 11 -0.07 21.87 -5.15
C ASN A 11 0.41 22.74 -6.32
N HIS A 12 1.20 22.17 -7.23
CA HIS A 12 1.67 22.89 -8.41
C HIS A 12 0.51 23.35 -9.31
N ILE A 13 -0.46 22.46 -9.59
CA ILE A 13 -1.61 22.80 -10.44
C ILE A 13 -2.48 23.87 -9.78
N ASP A 14 -2.69 23.78 -8.47
CA ASP A 14 -3.47 24.75 -7.71
C ASP A 14 -2.77 26.12 -7.70
N GLU A 15 -1.45 26.17 -7.50
CA GLU A 15 -0.64 27.39 -7.63
C GLU A 15 -0.71 27.97 -9.04
N PHE A 16 -0.48 27.15 -10.07
CA PHE A 16 -0.55 27.57 -11.47
C PHE A 16 -1.92 28.14 -11.82
N LYS A 17 -3.00 27.51 -11.35
CA LYS A 17 -4.38 28.00 -11.57
C LYS A 17 -4.62 29.32 -10.88
N ASN A 18 -4.11 29.50 -9.66
CA ASN A 18 -4.24 30.76 -8.93
C ASN A 18 -3.48 31.90 -9.62
N GLU A 19 -2.32 31.63 -10.22
CA GLU A 19 -1.50 32.64 -10.89
C GLU A 19 -1.98 32.98 -12.32
N SER A 20 -2.36 31.96 -13.09
CA SER A 20 -2.70 32.12 -14.52
C SER A 20 -4.20 32.22 -14.81
N GLY A 21 -5.06 31.85 -13.84
CA GLY A 21 -6.50 31.76 -14.01
C GLY A 21 -6.98 30.58 -14.85
N ARG A 22 -6.09 29.63 -15.22
CA ARG A 22 -6.42 28.43 -16.00
C ARG A 22 -5.64 27.21 -15.52
N PHE A 23 -6.04 26.02 -15.94
CA PHE A 23 -5.21 24.83 -15.73
C PHE A 23 -3.98 24.84 -16.65
N PRO A 24 -2.87 24.19 -16.23
CA PRO A 24 -1.73 23.98 -17.12
C PRO A 24 -2.14 23.08 -18.29
N SER A 25 -1.56 23.33 -19.45
CA SER A 25 -1.68 22.41 -20.59
C SER A 25 -0.93 21.12 -20.31
N ARG A 26 -1.15 20.09 -21.13
CA ARG A 26 -0.42 18.82 -21.01
C ARG A 26 1.09 19.04 -21.17
N GLU A 27 1.49 19.91 -22.09
CA GLU A 27 2.89 20.24 -22.36
C GLU A 27 3.52 20.98 -21.16
N GLU A 28 2.86 22.01 -20.64
CA GLU A 28 3.34 22.77 -19.47
C GLU A 28 3.51 21.87 -18.24
N PHE A 29 2.52 21.00 -18.00
CA PHE A 29 2.60 20.04 -16.91
C PHE A 29 3.71 19.01 -17.14
N SER A 30 3.86 18.50 -18.37
CA SER A 30 4.93 17.55 -18.71
C SER A 30 6.31 18.17 -18.49
N GLU A 31 6.54 19.42 -18.94
CA GLU A 31 7.79 20.14 -18.72
C GLU A 31 8.09 20.29 -17.23
N TRP A 32 7.08 20.66 -16.43
CA TRP A 32 7.23 20.75 -14.98
C TRP A 32 7.58 19.39 -14.35
N THR A 33 6.90 18.30 -14.73
CA THR A 33 7.20 16.97 -14.18
C THR A 33 8.60 16.47 -14.53
N GLU A 34 9.12 16.85 -15.71
CA GLU A 34 10.47 16.52 -16.16
C GLU A 34 11.54 17.22 -15.29
N LEU A 35 11.28 18.46 -14.88
CA LEU A 35 12.17 19.22 -14.00
C LEU A 35 12.18 18.72 -12.55
N HIS A 36 11.06 18.16 -12.09
CA HIS A 36 10.88 17.69 -10.70
C HIS A 36 10.92 16.17 -10.58
N LYS A 37 11.62 15.50 -11.49
CA LYS A 37 11.67 14.05 -11.53
C LYS A 37 12.16 13.41 -10.23
N GLU A 38 13.12 14.02 -9.54
CA GLU A 38 13.67 13.49 -8.30
C GLU A 38 12.69 13.57 -7.13
N ASP A 39 11.83 14.59 -7.13
CA ASP A 39 10.81 14.80 -6.09
C ASP A 39 9.55 13.96 -6.34
N LEU A 40 9.19 13.78 -7.62
CA LEU A 40 7.99 13.06 -8.04
C LEU A 40 8.22 11.56 -8.16
N TYR A 41 9.39 11.15 -8.67
CA TYR A 41 9.69 9.76 -8.95
C TYR A 41 10.81 9.27 -8.02
N SER A 42 10.51 8.27 -7.19
CA SER A 42 11.58 7.33 -6.84
C SER A 42 11.98 6.55 -8.10
N ARG A 43 13.15 5.93 -8.12
CA ARG A 43 13.65 5.10 -9.24
C ARG A 43 12.63 4.05 -9.76
N TYR A 44 11.56 3.77 -9.02
CA TYR A 44 10.52 2.79 -9.32
C TYR A 44 9.13 3.39 -9.60
N LEU A 45 8.97 4.72 -9.58
CA LEU A 45 7.68 5.34 -9.82
C LEU A 45 7.47 5.66 -11.31
N PRO A 46 6.29 5.32 -11.85
CA PRO A 46 5.93 5.53 -13.24
C PRO A 46 5.39 6.94 -13.48
N SER A 47 5.45 7.38 -14.74
CA SER A 47 5.07 8.72 -15.21
C SER A 47 3.70 9.19 -14.71
N LEU A 48 3.64 10.46 -14.32
CA LEU A 48 2.43 11.17 -13.88
C LEU A 48 1.82 11.93 -15.06
N PHE A 49 0.49 11.87 -15.18
CA PHE A 49 -0.26 12.49 -16.27
C PHE A 49 -1.39 13.37 -15.72
N LEU A 50 -1.70 14.44 -16.45
CA LEU A 50 -2.81 15.35 -16.16
C LEU A 50 -3.89 15.21 -17.24
N SER A 51 -5.15 15.04 -16.82
CA SER A 51 -6.32 15.13 -17.69
C SER A 51 -7.31 16.17 -17.18
N VAL A 52 -7.78 17.05 -18.06
CA VAL A 52 -8.66 18.18 -17.73
C VAL A 52 -10.01 18.10 -18.47
N THR A 53 -10.07 17.36 -19.58
CA THR A 53 -11.26 17.30 -20.46
C THR A 53 -11.70 15.88 -20.76
N ASP A 54 -10.75 14.97 -21.02
CA ASP A 54 -11.03 13.59 -21.39
C ASP A 54 -10.74 12.69 -20.18
N PHE A 55 -11.69 12.64 -19.25
CA PHE A 55 -11.57 11.82 -18.06
C PHE A 55 -11.77 10.34 -18.41
N PRO A 56 -10.84 9.45 -18.01
CA PRO A 56 -10.99 8.01 -18.21
C PRO A 56 -12.28 7.48 -17.56
N GLU A 57 -12.96 6.53 -18.22
CA GLU A 57 -14.24 5.96 -17.74
C GLU A 57 -14.08 5.29 -16.36
N ASP A 58 -13.00 4.56 -16.17
CA ASP A 58 -12.62 3.95 -14.89
C ASP A 58 -12.42 4.99 -13.77
N ALA A 59 -11.83 6.14 -14.08
CA ALA A 59 -11.71 7.23 -13.12
C ALA A 59 -13.08 7.81 -12.74
N ILE A 60 -14.00 7.94 -13.69
CA ILE A 60 -15.37 8.42 -13.43
C ILE A 60 -16.16 7.41 -12.60
N ASP A 61 -16.06 6.12 -12.93
CA ASP A 61 -16.76 5.05 -12.23
C ASP A 61 -16.34 4.97 -10.75
N GLU A 62 -15.03 5.14 -10.46
CA GLU A 62 -14.51 5.04 -9.10
C GLU A 62 -14.58 6.36 -8.30
N LEU A 63 -14.29 7.50 -8.94
CA LEU A 63 -14.18 8.81 -8.26
C LEU A 63 -15.44 9.67 -8.41
N GLY A 64 -16.37 9.26 -9.27
CA GLY A 64 -17.60 9.98 -9.57
C GLY A 64 -17.42 11.07 -10.64
N GLU A 65 -18.55 11.66 -11.03
CA GLU A 65 -18.56 12.66 -12.10
C GLU A 65 -17.75 13.93 -11.74
N PRO A 66 -16.83 14.36 -12.61
CA PRO A 66 -16.05 15.57 -12.40
C PRO A 66 -16.93 16.83 -12.50
N PRO A 67 -16.79 17.81 -11.59
CA PRO A 67 -17.44 19.10 -11.76
C PRO A 67 -16.83 19.86 -12.94
N LYS A 68 -17.54 20.91 -13.39
CA LYS A 68 -16.99 21.83 -14.41
C LYS A 68 -15.68 22.44 -13.92
N ASP A 69 -14.71 22.57 -14.82
CA ASP A 69 -13.37 23.11 -14.53
C ASP A 69 -12.62 22.35 -13.43
N SER A 70 -12.58 21.02 -13.55
CA SER A 70 -11.79 20.10 -12.72
C SER A 70 -10.69 19.39 -13.51
N TYR A 71 -9.87 18.60 -12.83
CA TYR A 71 -8.81 17.80 -13.43
C TYR A 71 -8.61 16.49 -12.66
N VAL A 72 -8.08 15.46 -13.32
CA VAL A 72 -7.64 14.20 -12.73
C VAL A 72 -6.15 14.04 -12.96
N LEU A 73 -5.46 13.60 -11.92
CA LEU A 73 -4.10 13.09 -12.04
C LEU A 73 -4.15 11.58 -12.24
N ALA A 74 -3.36 11.05 -13.17
CA ALA A 74 -3.24 9.62 -13.43
C ALA A 74 -1.77 9.19 -13.30
N CYS A 75 -1.52 8.04 -12.69
CA CYS A 75 -0.18 7.45 -12.53
C CYS A 75 -0.20 5.99 -13.00
N TRP A 76 0.68 5.62 -13.92
CA TRP A 76 0.66 4.28 -14.53
C TRP A 76 1.30 3.20 -13.65
N ARG A 77 0.56 2.47 -12.83
CA ARG A 77 1.12 1.44 -11.94
C ARG A 77 1.28 0.08 -12.63
N ASN A 78 2.17 -0.01 -13.62
CA ASN A 78 2.55 -1.20 -14.40
C ASN A 78 1.44 -1.88 -15.19
N GLU A 79 0.31 -2.21 -14.56
CA GLU A 79 -0.81 -2.96 -15.14
C GLU A 79 -2.12 -2.15 -15.17
N TRP A 80 -2.27 -1.15 -14.28
CA TRP A 80 -3.42 -0.25 -14.24
C TRP A 80 -3.00 1.19 -13.94
N TYR A 81 -3.89 2.15 -14.19
CA TYR A 81 -3.71 3.53 -13.77
C TYR A 81 -4.28 3.72 -12.37
N GLU A 82 -3.55 4.46 -11.55
CA GLU A 82 -4.05 5.03 -10.31
C GLU A 82 -4.49 6.47 -10.60
N TYR A 83 -5.67 6.86 -10.15
CA TYR A 83 -6.23 8.18 -10.36
C TYR A 83 -6.36 8.94 -9.04
N TYR A 84 -6.23 10.26 -9.14
CA TYR A 84 -6.51 11.19 -8.05
C TYR A 84 -7.40 12.32 -8.52
N ALA A 85 -8.51 12.50 -7.79
CA ALA A 85 -9.50 13.54 -8.01
C ALA A 85 -9.38 14.61 -6.90
N PRO A 86 -8.92 15.82 -7.22
CA PRO A 86 -8.78 16.91 -6.25
C PRO A 86 -10.14 17.44 -5.76
N TRP A 87 -11.22 17.30 -6.55
CA TRP A 87 -12.54 17.84 -6.21
C TRP A 87 -13.22 17.14 -5.03
N ASN A 88 -12.93 15.86 -4.84
CA ASN A 88 -13.40 15.04 -3.72
C ASN A 88 -12.26 14.57 -2.82
N LYS A 89 -11.02 14.99 -3.10
CA LYS A 89 -9.78 14.57 -2.41
C LYS A 89 -9.66 13.06 -2.28
N THR A 90 -10.07 12.34 -3.32
CA THR A 90 -10.11 10.87 -3.33
C THR A 90 -9.16 10.34 -4.39
N SER A 91 -8.46 9.26 -4.06
CA SER A 91 -7.65 8.50 -5.00
C SER A 91 -8.18 7.09 -5.14
N THR A 92 -7.98 6.49 -6.31
CA THR A 92 -8.18 5.04 -6.53
C THR A 92 -7.09 4.19 -5.87
N LEU A 93 -6.08 4.83 -5.27
CA LEU A 93 -5.09 4.20 -4.40
C LEU A 93 -5.82 3.60 -3.18
N GLU A 94 -6.38 2.41 -3.38
CA GLU A 94 -7.14 1.71 -2.35
C GLU A 94 -6.13 1.14 -1.34
N PHE A 95 -5.79 1.92 -0.33
CA PHE A 95 -5.15 1.37 0.86
C PHE A 95 -6.22 0.69 1.72
N ASN A 96 -6.81 -0.40 1.22
CA ASN A 96 -7.75 -1.20 1.99
C ASN A 96 -6.95 -2.14 2.90
N PRO A 97 -6.83 -1.88 4.22
CA PRO A 97 -6.01 -2.69 5.10
C PRO A 97 -6.48 -4.16 5.10
N LYS A 98 -7.76 -4.41 4.78
CA LYS A 98 -8.31 -5.77 4.67
C LYS A 98 -7.62 -6.62 3.61
N ASN A 99 -7.06 -6.01 2.57
CA ASN A 99 -6.37 -6.73 1.50
C ASN A 99 -4.92 -7.10 1.88
N TYR A 100 -4.37 -6.49 2.93
CA TYR A 100 -2.97 -6.68 3.36
C TYR A 100 -2.82 -7.38 4.72
N TYR A 101 -3.91 -7.52 5.48
CA TYR A 101 -3.93 -8.15 6.79
C TYR A 101 -4.91 -9.32 6.82
N ILE A 102 -4.49 -10.47 7.35
CA ILE A 102 -5.25 -11.73 7.41
C ILE A 102 -6.61 -11.52 8.11
N LEU A 103 -6.62 -10.72 9.18
CA LEU A 103 -7.81 -10.38 9.96
C LEU A 103 -8.25 -8.92 9.72
N GLY A 104 -7.72 -8.29 8.69
CA GLY A 104 -8.02 -6.93 8.26
C GLY A 104 -7.52 -5.82 9.19
N GLY A 105 -6.50 -6.10 10.01
CA GLY A 105 -5.78 -5.05 10.72
C GLY A 105 -4.53 -5.56 11.44
N ALA A 106 -3.50 -4.70 11.50
CA ALA A 106 -2.20 -5.02 12.07
C ALA A 106 -2.26 -5.58 13.50
N ILE A 107 -3.10 -5.00 14.36
CA ILE A 107 -3.25 -5.44 15.76
C ILE A 107 -3.81 -6.87 15.82
N LYS A 108 -4.84 -7.16 15.02
CA LYS A 108 -5.49 -8.47 15.01
C LYS A 108 -4.53 -9.54 14.50
N ASP A 109 -3.81 -9.24 13.42
CA ASP A 109 -2.78 -10.13 12.87
C ASP A 109 -1.64 -10.36 13.87
N GLY A 110 -1.22 -9.30 14.57
CA GLY A 110 -0.21 -9.41 15.63
C GLY A 110 -0.66 -10.34 16.76
N ILE A 111 -1.91 -10.22 17.22
CA ILE A 111 -2.47 -11.12 18.24
C ILE A 111 -2.49 -12.57 17.72
N LEU A 112 -2.93 -12.78 16.47
CA LEU A 112 -2.97 -14.11 15.86
C LEU A 112 -1.56 -14.75 15.83
N LEU A 113 -0.54 -14.01 15.41
CA LEU A 113 0.84 -14.49 15.36
C LEU A 113 1.39 -14.82 16.75
N ILE A 114 1.07 -14.02 17.77
CA ILE A 114 1.45 -14.32 19.16
C ILE A 114 0.79 -15.62 19.63
N CYS A 115 -0.51 -15.80 19.38
CA CYS A 115 -1.23 -17.01 19.74
C CYS A 115 -0.62 -18.25 19.06
N ILE A 116 -0.31 -18.17 17.76
CA ILE A 116 0.37 -19.23 17.01
C ILE A 116 1.75 -19.54 17.64
N GLY A 117 2.54 -18.50 17.95
CA GLY A 117 3.84 -18.64 18.61
C GLY A 117 3.75 -19.33 19.96
N LEU A 118 2.74 -18.99 20.78
CA LEU A 118 2.50 -19.64 22.07
C LEU A 118 2.14 -21.11 21.92
N ILE A 119 1.32 -21.47 20.93
CA ILE A 119 0.97 -22.87 20.64
C ILE A 119 2.24 -23.65 20.28
N PHE A 120 3.09 -23.13 19.39
CA PHE A 120 4.35 -23.76 19.04
C PHE A 120 5.28 -23.92 20.25
N LEU A 121 5.32 -22.94 21.14
CA LEU A 121 6.11 -23.00 22.37
C LEU A 121 5.59 -24.07 23.34
N LEU A 122 4.27 -24.21 23.50
CA LEU A 122 3.69 -25.26 24.34
C LEU A 122 3.95 -26.65 23.76
N VAL A 123 3.83 -26.81 22.44
CA VAL A 123 4.14 -28.06 21.74
C VAL A 123 5.61 -28.41 21.90
N SER A 124 6.53 -27.45 21.74
CA SER A 124 7.97 -27.70 21.89
C SER A 124 8.34 -28.12 23.31
N VAL A 125 7.81 -27.43 24.33
CA VAL A 125 8.01 -27.81 25.75
C VAL A 125 7.40 -29.19 26.05
N GLY A 126 6.22 -29.48 25.53
CA GLY A 126 5.54 -30.76 25.70
C GLY A 126 6.31 -31.92 25.05
N LEU A 127 6.82 -31.73 23.84
CA LEU A 127 7.65 -32.71 23.14
C LEU A 127 9.01 -32.89 23.81
N TRP A 128 9.64 -31.81 24.28
CA TRP A 128 10.93 -31.86 24.97
C TRP A 128 10.88 -32.63 26.30
N ARG A 129 9.73 -32.63 26.97
CA ARG A 129 9.56 -33.38 28.23
C ARG A 129 9.47 -34.90 28.05
N LYS A 130 9.10 -35.39 26.87
CA LYS A 130 8.98 -36.84 26.59
C LYS A 130 10.31 -37.62 26.58
N PRO A 131 11.42 -37.15 25.97
CA PRO A 131 12.69 -37.90 25.99
C PRO A 131 13.27 -38.08 27.40
N ALA A 132 13.10 -37.11 28.31
CA ALA A 132 13.58 -37.21 29.69
C ALA A 132 12.90 -38.32 30.53
N GLN A 133 11.67 -38.73 30.15
CA GLN A 133 11.00 -39.85 30.81
C GLN A 133 11.40 -41.20 30.23
N LEU A 134 11.77 -41.25 28.95
CA LEU A 134 12.26 -42.48 28.32
C LEU A 134 13.62 -42.90 28.91
N GLU A 135 14.54 -41.97 29.17
CA GLU A 135 15.82 -42.29 29.83
C GLU A 135 15.66 -42.91 31.22
N LYS A 136 14.66 -42.49 32.00
CA LYS A 136 14.36 -43.10 33.32
C LYS A 136 13.80 -44.51 33.22
N ILE A 137 13.00 -44.81 32.19
CA ILE A 137 12.45 -46.16 32.00
C ILE A 137 13.57 -47.13 31.54
N PHE A 138 14.47 -46.67 30.68
CA PHE A 138 15.62 -47.49 30.25
C PHE A 138 16.63 -47.73 31.38
N SER A 139 16.87 -46.77 32.28
CA SER A 139 17.82 -46.98 33.40
C SER A 139 17.29 -47.94 34.48
N ILE A 140 15.97 -48.00 34.71
CA ILE A 140 15.36 -48.93 35.67
C ILE A 140 15.44 -50.39 35.18
N ASN A 141 15.26 -50.64 33.88
CA ASN A 141 15.30 -52.00 33.33
C ASN A 141 16.73 -52.58 33.24
N CYS A 142 17.76 -51.74 33.07
CA CYS A 142 19.16 -52.21 33.12
C CYS A 142 19.63 -52.60 34.53
N ALA A 143 19.02 -52.05 35.59
CA ALA A 143 19.41 -52.34 36.98
C ALA A 143 18.91 -53.69 37.51
N HIS A 144 17.92 -54.32 36.85
CA HIS A 144 17.33 -55.60 37.26
C HIS A 144 17.89 -56.83 36.51
N SER A 145 18.88 -56.63 35.64
CA SER A 145 19.45 -57.70 34.79
C SER A 145 20.81 -58.23 35.27
N PHE A 146 21.17 -58.01 36.55
CA PHE A 146 22.39 -58.52 37.19
C PHE A 146 22.08 -59.33 38.45
#